data_AF-A0A917ZWH8-F1
#
_entry.id   AF-A0A917ZWH8-F1
#
_cell.length_a   1.000
_cell.length_b   1.000
_cell.length_c   1.000
_cell.angle_alpha   90.00
_cell.angle_beta   90.00
_cell.angle_gamma   90.00
#
_symmetry.space_group_name_H-M   'P 1'
#
loop_
_entity.id
_entity.type
_entity.pdbx_description
1 polymer ?
#
loop_
_entity_poly.entity_id
_entity_poly.type
_entity_poly.pdbx_seq_one_letter_code
_entity_poly.pdbx_strand_id
1 'polypeptide(L)'
;MIRFDACGIFPGTFTLYADGDPVGGFNFLVYAYTWADRMGKTWGDEVAIRKVNDWGVGIAGTRVQGSAVCKGKCKVKDGSFKSQPLKTDKDALGQWHLDSTLAAAPTGKRGAGFTRATWQFTNAQWSGPSTPGELDTVDVRCDTQLPGVKKLGCTMPQYYPAMVYAKKGQYPELAKHIEYAQNTKKLPGKYGSKKFLTRLTDTKKKDKNREKACPKRLPGPPGKTCDEYPFASTWQGAYTGGGKFSRRMIDADQNEDGGRALKDWYLYNRMLDKD
;
A
#
# COMPACT_ATOMS: atom_id res chain seq x y z
N MET A 1 6.40 -6.52 0.17
CA MET A 1 6.13 -5.07 0.10
C MET A 1 5.29 -4.70 1.31
N ILE A 2 5.45 -3.46 1.80
CA ILE A 2 4.80 -2.94 3.00
C ILE A 2 3.82 -1.84 2.58
N ARG A 3 2.66 -1.70 3.25
CA ARG A 3 1.59 -0.72 2.90
C ARG A 3 1.94 0.74 3.22
N PHE A 4 3.23 1.05 3.28
CA PHE A 4 3.76 2.34 3.72
C PHE A 4 4.69 2.95 2.69
N ASP A 5 5.00 2.23 1.61
CA ASP A 5 5.90 2.66 0.56
C ASP A 5 5.36 2.21 -0.80
N ALA A 6 5.33 3.11 -1.77
CA ALA A 6 4.95 2.80 -3.14
C ALA A 6 5.88 3.55 -4.11
N CYS A 7 6.31 2.88 -5.17
CA CYS A 7 7.10 3.50 -6.22
C CYS A 7 6.56 3.14 -7.61
N GLY A 8 6.73 4.05 -8.56
CA GLY A 8 6.38 3.85 -9.97
C GLY A 8 7.38 4.53 -10.90
N ILE A 9 7.52 3.99 -12.11
CA ILE A 9 8.33 4.56 -13.19
C ILE A 9 7.41 4.77 -14.39
N PHE A 10 7.32 6.01 -14.86
CA PHE A 10 6.40 6.39 -15.93
C PHE A 10 7.19 7.04 -17.07
N PRO A 11 7.08 6.55 -18.31
CA PRO A 11 7.70 7.19 -19.45
C PRO A 11 6.91 8.43 -19.88
N GLY A 12 7.62 9.41 -20.42
CA GLY A 12 7.04 10.59 -21.04
C GLY A 12 7.87 11.06 -22.24
N THR A 13 7.22 11.82 -23.12
CA THR A 13 7.83 12.39 -24.31
C THR A 13 7.44 13.86 -24.38
N PHE A 14 8.43 14.72 -24.61
CA PHE A 14 8.24 16.13 -24.93
C PHE A 14 8.61 16.37 -26.39
N THR A 15 7.78 17.12 -27.11
CA THR A 15 8.03 17.52 -28.50
C THR A 15 7.90 19.04 -28.61
N LEU A 16 8.94 19.66 -29.15
CA LEU A 16 8.96 21.08 -29.50
C LEU A 16 8.45 21.25 -30.94
N TYR A 17 7.48 22.15 -31.11
CA TYR A 17 6.92 22.50 -32.41
C TYR A 17 7.31 23.94 -32.79
N ALA A 18 7.61 24.16 -34.07
CA ALA A 18 7.72 25.49 -34.67
C ALA A 18 6.82 25.50 -35.92
N ASP A 19 5.93 26.49 -36.01
CA ASP A 19 4.97 26.63 -37.12
C ASP A 19 4.14 25.38 -37.44
N GLY A 20 3.90 24.54 -36.43
CA GLY A 20 3.14 23.29 -36.53
C GLY A 20 3.97 22.03 -36.79
N ASP A 21 5.26 22.18 -37.11
CA ASP A 21 6.16 21.06 -37.39
C ASP A 21 7.04 20.70 -36.18
N PRO A 22 7.30 19.40 -35.93
CA PRO A 22 8.18 18.97 -34.84
C PRO A 22 9.64 19.27 -35.19
N VAL A 23 10.30 20.11 -34.38
CA VAL A 23 11.70 20.55 -34.61
C VAL A 23 12.69 19.99 -33.60
N GLY A 24 12.20 19.43 -32.49
CA GLY A 24 13.03 18.80 -31.47
C GLY A 24 12.22 18.14 -30.36
N GLY A 25 12.88 17.46 -29.44
CA GLY A 25 12.21 16.87 -28.30
C GLY A 25 13.13 16.02 -27.43
N PHE A 26 12.54 15.39 -26.42
CA PHE A 26 13.23 14.43 -25.56
C PHE A 26 12.28 13.40 -24.96
N ASN A 27 12.80 12.20 -24.71
CA ASN A 27 12.13 11.21 -23.87
C ASN A 27 12.63 11.36 -22.45
N PHE A 28 11.75 11.15 -21.48
CA PHE A 28 12.08 11.23 -20.06
C PHE A 28 11.36 10.14 -19.26
N LEU A 29 11.91 9.86 -18.08
CA LEU A 29 11.28 9.02 -17.08
C LEU A 29 10.89 9.88 -15.88
N VAL A 30 9.72 9.59 -15.34
CA VAL A 30 9.22 10.11 -14.07
C VAL A 30 9.27 8.97 -13.06
N TYR A 31 10.11 9.10 -12.05
CA TYR A 31 10.14 8.22 -10.89
C TYR A 31 9.28 8.86 -9.81
N ALA A 32 8.27 8.14 -9.35
CA ALA A 32 7.43 8.58 -8.23
C ALA A 32 7.64 7.66 -7.05
N TYR A 33 7.75 8.25 -5.86
CA TYR A 33 7.87 7.52 -4.60
C TYR A 33 6.99 8.17 -3.54
N THR A 34 6.13 7.38 -2.92
CA THR A 34 5.26 7.80 -1.81
C THR A 34 5.63 7.00 -0.58
N TRP A 35 5.72 7.64 0.59
CA TRP A 35 5.90 6.97 1.88
C TRP A 35 4.95 7.52 2.93
N ALA A 36 4.33 6.66 3.73
CA ALA A 36 3.29 7.03 4.70
C ALA A 36 3.68 6.71 6.15
N ASP A 37 3.40 7.63 7.08
CA ASP A 37 3.61 7.39 8.51
C ASP A 37 2.52 6.48 9.08
N ARG A 38 2.90 5.23 9.36
CA ARG A 38 2.03 4.23 9.98
C ARG A 38 1.43 4.71 11.32
N MET A 39 2.11 5.57 12.07
CA MET A 39 1.70 5.98 13.42
C MET A 39 1.53 7.51 13.54
N GLY A 40 1.40 8.19 12.41
CA GLY A 40 1.21 9.64 12.35
C GLY A 40 0.30 10.06 11.20
N LYS A 41 0.10 11.37 11.09
CA LYS A 41 -0.84 11.99 10.14
C LYS A 41 -0.21 12.41 8.83
N THR A 42 1.07 12.09 8.63
CA THR A 42 1.87 12.59 7.53
C THR A 42 2.19 11.49 6.52
N TRP A 43 2.41 11.91 5.30
CA TRP A 43 3.10 11.12 4.28
C TRP A 43 3.93 12.07 3.42
N GLY A 44 4.83 11.52 2.62
CA GLY A 44 5.58 12.28 1.64
C GLY A 44 5.45 11.69 0.26
N ASP A 45 5.65 12.55 -0.72
CA ASP A 45 5.69 12.22 -2.14
C ASP A 45 6.93 12.85 -2.76
N GLU A 46 7.63 12.07 -3.57
CA GLU A 46 8.79 12.48 -4.35
C GLU A 46 8.54 12.18 -5.82
N VAL A 47 8.89 13.14 -6.68
CA VAL A 47 8.92 13.00 -8.13
C VAL A 47 10.31 13.37 -8.62
N ALA A 48 10.97 12.43 -9.28
CA ALA A 48 12.25 12.64 -9.94
C ALA A 48 12.09 12.51 -11.45
N ILE A 49 12.60 13.47 -12.21
CA ILE A 49 12.52 13.49 -13.68
C ILE A 49 13.92 13.37 -14.27
N ARG A 50 14.12 12.37 -15.14
CA ARG A 50 15.37 12.13 -15.86
C ARG A 50 15.14 12.16 -17.35
N LYS A 51 15.97 12.89 -18.10
CA LYS A 51 16.00 12.77 -19.56
C LYS A 51 16.65 11.45 -19.96
N VAL A 52 16.09 10.77 -20.94
CA VAL A 52 16.64 9.52 -21.48
C VAL A 52 17.49 9.83 -22.71
N ASN A 53 16.92 10.58 -23.64
CA ASN A 53 17.57 11.04 -24.86
C ASN A 53 16.87 12.33 -25.35
N ASP A 54 17.53 13.05 -26.25
CA ASP A 54 16.98 14.19 -26.97
C ASP A 54 17.25 14.08 -28.47
N TRP A 55 16.55 14.92 -29.25
CA TRP A 55 16.72 15.05 -30.69
C TRP A 55 16.36 16.45 -31.16
N GLY A 56 16.79 16.78 -32.37
CA GLY A 56 16.48 18.04 -33.04
C GLY A 56 17.12 19.26 -32.36
N VAL A 57 16.49 20.42 -32.52
CA VAL A 57 17.00 21.73 -32.08
C VAL A 57 16.17 22.30 -30.93
N GLY A 58 16.70 23.31 -30.24
CA GLY A 58 15.94 24.03 -29.21
C GLY A 58 15.82 23.32 -27.85
N ILE A 59 16.50 22.18 -27.65
CA ILE A 59 16.37 21.35 -26.43
C ILE A 59 17.51 21.57 -25.44
N ALA A 60 18.70 21.96 -25.92
CA ALA A 60 19.84 22.23 -25.05
C ALA A 60 19.49 23.34 -24.04
N GLY A 61 19.86 23.14 -22.77
CA GLY A 61 19.55 24.09 -21.70
C GLY A 61 18.16 23.97 -21.09
N THR A 62 17.35 22.98 -21.48
CA THR A 62 16.02 22.74 -20.91
C THR A 62 16.09 22.56 -19.39
N ARG A 63 15.16 23.21 -18.69
CA ARG A 63 14.98 23.11 -17.24
C ARG A 63 13.60 22.54 -16.93
N VAL A 64 13.44 21.99 -15.74
CA VAL A 64 12.15 21.50 -15.24
C VAL A 64 11.90 22.04 -13.84
N GLN A 65 10.66 22.39 -13.57
CA GLN A 65 10.17 22.80 -12.25
C GLN A 65 8.73 22.34 -12.09
N GLY A 66 8.24 22.34 -10.87
CA GLY A 66 6.89 21.89 -10.62
C GLY A 66 6.32 22.32 -9.28
N SER A 67 5.13 21.81 -9.03
CA SER A 67 4.37 22.00 -7.81
C SER A 67 3.58 20.74 -7.50
N ALA A 68 2.95 20.71 -6.34
CA ALA A 68 2.05 19.65 -5.97
C ALA A 68 0.82 20.22 -5.28
N VAL A 69 -0.31 19.56 -5.48
CA VAL A 69 -1.53 19.79 -4.71
C VAL A 69 -2.01 18.48 -4.10
N CYS A 70 -2.53 18.54 -2.89
CA CYS A 70 -3.28 17.42 -2.33
C CYS A 70 -4.70 17.41 -2.91
N LYS A 71 -5.19 16.23 -3.27
CA LYS A 71 -6.62 15.96 -3.50
C LYS A 71 -7.15 15.03 -2.40
N GLY A 72 -8.27 15.41 -1.77
CA GLY A 72 -8.90 14.62 -0.69
C GLY A 72 -8.71 15.22 0.70
N LYS A 73 -8.58 14.36 1.73
CA LYS A 73 -8.49 14.76 3.15
C LYS A 73 -7.05 15.03 3.59
N CYS A 74 -6.40 15.95 2.89
CA CYS A 74 -5.05 16.41 3.19
C CYS A 74 -4.78 17.86 2.79
N LYS A 75 -3.56 18.31 3.09
CA LYS A 75 -2.94 19.52 2.58
C LYS A 75 -1.44 19.26 2.36
N VAL A 76 -0.86 19.95 1.40
CA VAL A 76 0.61 20.05 1.30
C VAL A 76 1.07 20.94 2.43
N LYS A 77 1.93 20.42 3.31
CA LYS A 77 2.48 21.15 4.45
C LYS A 77 3.71 21.97 4.03
N ASP A 78 4.63 21.31 3.34
CA ASP A 78 5.85 21.87 2.82
C ASP A 78 6.34 21.02 1.63
N GLY A 79 7.33 21.54 0.91
CA GLY A 79 7.88 20.88 -0.27
C GLY A 79 8.29 21.85 -1.34
N SER A 80 9.10 21.39 -2.29
CA SER A 80 9.49 22.19 -3.44
C SER A 80 9.89 21.33 -4.62
N PHE A 81 9.68 21.86 -5.81
CA PHE A 81 10.30 21.38 -7.04
C PHE A 81 10.82 22.58 -7.82
N LYS A 82 11.94 23.12 -7.33
CA LYS A 82 12.58 24.30 -7.92
C LYS A 82 13.15 23.98 -9.29
N SER A 83 13.30 25.03 -10.11
CA SER A 83 13.89 24.95 -11.44
C SER A 83 15.27 24.31 -11.42
N GLN A 84 15.39 23.18 -12.12
CA GLN A 84 16.61 22.37 -12.21
C GLN A 84 16.92 22.06 -13.67
N PRO A 85 18.21 21.96 -14.07
CA PRO A 85 18.58 21.48 -15.40
C PRO A 85 18.07 20.06 -15.63
N LEU A 86 17.50 19.80 -16.81
CA LEU A 86 17.08 18.47 -17.22
C LEU A 86 18.26 17.73 -17.87
N LYS A 87 18.72 16.64 -17.25
CA LYS A 87 19.93 15.91 -17.65
C LYS A 87 19.69 14.41 -17.82
N THR A 88 20.62 13.74 -18.52
CA THR A 88 20.61 12.28 -18.73
C THR A 88 21.27 11.51 -17.60
N ASP A 89 22.17 12.15 -16.86
CA ASP A 89 22.99 11.58 -15.79
C ASP A 89 22.54 11.99 -14.38
N LYS A 90 21.51 12.84 -14.27
CA LYS A 90 21.03 13.36 -12.99
C LYS A 90 19.53 13.66 -13.03
N ASP A 91 18.87 13.29 -11.93
CA ASP A 91 17.45 13.59 -11.71
C ASP A 91 17.23 15.04 -11.29
N ALA A 92 16.18 15.64 -11.83
CA ALA A 92 15.56 16.82 -11.26
C ALA A 92 14.49 16.38 -10.25
N LEU A 93 14.66 16.74 -8.99
CA LEU A 93 13.87 16.19 -7.88
C LEU A 93 12.89 17.23 -7.32
N GLY A 94 11.64 16.82 -7.17
CA GLY A 94 10.59 17.51 -6.41
C GLY A 94 10.14 16.64 -5.25
N GLN A 95 9.99 17.23 -4.07
CA GLN A 95 9.56 16.50 -2.88
C GLN A 95 8.57 17.33 -2.08
N TRP A 96 7.52 16.69 -1.57
CA TRP A 96 6.46 17.31 -0.79
C TRP A 96 6.06 16.45 0.39
N HIS A 97 5.79 17.11 1.52
CA HIS A 97 5.25 16.50 2.72
C HIS A 97 3.81 16.92 2.90
N LEU A 98 2.96 15.94 3.17
CA LEU A 98 1.52 16.10 3.29
C LEU A 98 1.08 15.84 4.72
N ASP A 99 0.07 16.61 5.13
CA ASP A 99 -0.64 16.42 6.39
C ASP A 99 -2.07 15.97 6.08
N SER A 100 -2.53 14.90 6.73
CA SER A 100 -3.95 14.59 6.77
C SER A 100 -4.72 15.69 7.50
N THR A 101 -5.90 16.05 6.98
CA THR A 101 -6.82 16.99 7.62
C THR A 101 -7.79 16.31 8.59
N LEU A 102 -7.65 15.01 8.80
CA LEU A 102 -8.47 14.27 9.76
C LEU A 102 -8.13 14.66 11.20
N ALA A 103 -9.17 14.80 12.01
CA ALA A 103 -9.01 14.94 13.45
C ALA A 103 -8.50 13.62 14.06
N ALA A 104 -7.56 13.72 14.99
CA ALA A 104 -7.05 12.57 15.74
C ALA A 104 -8.06 12.04 16.78
N ALA A 105 -9.06 12.84 17.15
CA ALA A 105 -10.12 12.47 18.09
C ALA A 105 -11.48 13.04 17.64
N PRO A 106 -12.61 12.38 18.01
CA PRO A 106 -12.69 11.04 18.60
C PRO A 106 -12.21 9.96 17.61
N THR A 107 -11.96 8.74 18.10
CA THR A 107 -11.59 7.60 17.25
C THR A 107 -12.71 7.24 16.26
N GLY A 108 -12.38 6.50 15.21
CA GLY A 108 -13.35 6.07 14.20
C GLY A 108 -13.36 6.93 12.93
N LYS A 109 -12.45 7.90 12.80
CA LYS A 109 -12.31 8.73 11.60
C LYS A 109 -11.53 7.98 10.52
N ARG A 110 -11.90 8.22 9.27
CA ARG A 110 -11.24 7.68 8.08
C ARG A 110 -11.32 8.72 6.97
N GLY A 111 -10.25 8.84 6.19
CA GLY A 111 -10.17 9.70 5.04
C GLY A 111 -9.02 9.26 4.15
N ALA A 112 -9.10 9.62 2.88
CA ALA A 112 -8.03 9.35 1.93
C ALA A 112 -7.65 10.64 1.20
N GLY A 113 -6.43 10.69 0.69
CA GLY A 113 -6.00 11.69 -0.26
C GLY A 113 -4.78 11.20 -1.02
N PHE A 114 -4.47 11.89 -2.11
CA PHE A 114 -3.29 11.64 -2.93
C PHE A 114 -2.71 12.98 -3.37
N THR A 115 -1.48 12.94 -3.88
CA THR A 115 -0.81 14.12 -4.43
C THR A 115 -0.95 14.13 -5.93
N ARG A 116 -1.36 15.27 -6.49
CA ARG A 116 -1.15 15.57 -7.91
C ARG A 116 0.12 16.39 -8.04
N ALA A 117 1.16 15.77 -8.56
CA ALA A 117 2.39 16.47 -8.95
C ALA A 117 2.22 17.03 -10.36
N THR A 118 2.61 18.27 -10.56
CA THR A 118 2.57 18.96 -11.85
C THR A 118 3.94 19.53 -12.16
N TRP A 119 4.43 19.37 -13.37
CA TRP A 119 5.71 19.96 -13.82
C TRP A 119 5.58 20.58 -15.20
N GLN A 120 6.46 21.53 -15.48
CA GLN A 120 6.63 22.13 -16.80
C GLN A 120 8.12 22.21 -17.14
N PHE A 121 8.40 22.09 -18.42
CA PHE A 121 9.71 22.33 -18.98
C PHE A 121 9.81 23.79 -19.45
N THR A 122 10.99 24.38 -19.29
CA THR A 122 11.27 25.72 -19.78
C THR A 122 12.63 25.76 -20.49
N ASN A 123 12.73 26.65 -21.47
CA ASN A 123 13.97 26.93 -22.17
C ASN A 123 13.94 28.41 -22.61
N ALA A 124 15.10 29.08 -22.59
CA ALA A 124 15.22 30.47 -23.03
C ALA A 124 14.92 30.66 -24.52
N GLN A 125 15.00 29.60 -25.33
CA GLN A 125 14.71 29.62 -26.76
C GLN A 125 13.22 29.44 -27.08
N TRP A 126 12.36 29.16 -26.10
CA TRP A 126 10.94 28.89 -26.31
C TRP A 126 10.10 30.15 -26.05
N SER A 127 8.96 30.26 -26.73
CA SER A 127 7.98 31.34 -26.52
C SER A 127 7.30 31.29 -25.15
N GLY A 128 7.37 30.14 -24.46
CA GLY A 128 6.84 29.95 -23.12
C GLY A 128 7.15 28.57 -22.54
N PRO A 129 6.66 28.29 -21.33
CA PRO A 129 6.73 26.96 -20.74
C PRO A 129 6.01 25.91 -21.57
N SER A 130 6.39 24.64 -21.40
CA SER A 130 5.66 23.52 -21.98
C SER A 130 4.24 23.42 -21.45
N THR A 131 3.41 22.63 -22.14
CA THR A 131 2.23 22.05 -21.51
C THR A 131 2.63 21.31 -20.22
N PRO A 132 1.84 21.39 -19.14
CA PRO A 132 2.19 20.70 -17.91
C PRO A 132 2.10 19.19 -18.07
N GLY A 133 3.07 18.47 -17.51
CA GLY A 133 2.92 17.06 -17.18
C GLY A 133 2.29 16.93 -15.79
N GLU A 134 1.43 15.93 -15.62
CA GLU A 134 0.78 15.64 -14.34
C GLU A 134 0.95 14.16 -13.97
N LEU A 135 1.07 13.89 -12.68
CA LEU A 135 1.03 12.54 -12.13
C LEU A 135 0.27 12.55 -10.80
N ASP A 136 -0.76 11.70 -10.72
CA ASP A 136 -1.44 11.39 -9.48
C ASP A 136 -0.69 10.24 -8.77
N THR A 137 -0.30 10.47 -7.52
CA THR A 137 0.34 9.44 -6.67
C THR A 137 -0.70 8.46 -6.12
N VAL A 138 -0.24 7.43 -5.41
CA VAL A 138 -1.15 6.45 -4.80
C VAL A 138 -2.02 7.11 -3.72
N ASP A 139 -3.28 6.68 -3.57
CA ASP A 139 -4.07 7.13 -2.43
C ASP A 139 -3.43 6.68 -1.12
N VAL A 140 -3.38 7.60 -0.18
CA VAL A 140 -3.00 7.37 1.21
C VAL A 140 -4.26 7.48 2.06
N ARG A 141 -4.65 6.38 2.68
CA ARG A 141 -5.71 6.33 3.69
C ARG A 141 -5.11 6.68 5.04
N CYS A 142 -5.63 7.70 5.70
CA CYS A 142 -5.37 7.95 7.12
C CYS A 142 -6.62 7.65 7.94
N ASP A 143 -6.42 7.08 9.13
CA ASP A 143 -7.53 6.66 9.98
C ASP A 143 -7.17 6.60 11.47
N THR A 144 -8.21 6.67 12.31
CA THR A 144 -8.20 6.35 13.75
C THR A 144 -9.10 5.14 14.02
N GLN A 145 -9.22 4.22 13.04
CA GLN A 145 -10.12 3.07 13.06
C GLN A 145 -9.43 1.76 13.43
N LEU A 146 -8.10 1.74 13.48
CA LEU A 146 -7.33 0.54 13.81
C LEU A 146 -7.69 0.01 15.21
N PRO A 147 -8.23 -1.22 15.35
CA PRO A 147 -8.65 -1.74 16.64
C PRO A 147 -7.51 -1.77 17.66
N GLY A 148 -7.76 -1.20 18.85
CA GLY A 148 -6.78 -1.13 19.94
C GLY A 148 -5.74 -0.01 19.79
N VAL A 149 -5.75 0.77 18.71
CA VAL A 149 -4.81 1.87 18.48
C VAL A 149 -5.58 3.19 18.35
N LYS A 150 -5.34 4.11 19.30
CA LYS A 150 -6.00 5.43 19.31
C LYS A 150 -5.29 6.46 18.42
N LYS A 151 -4.06 6.17 17.99
CA LYS A 151 -3.27 7.09 17.16
C LYS A 151 -3.77 7.06 15.72
N LEU A 152 -3.84 8.26 15.14
CA LEU A 152 -4.00 8.42 13.70
C LEU A 152 -2.76 7.81 13.01
N GLY A 153 -3.00 7.08 11.93
CA GLY A 153 -1.93 6.57 11.09
C GLY A 153 -2.38 6.45 9.64
N CYS A 154 -1.41 6.52 8.74
CA CYS A 154 -1.62 6.50 7.30
C CYS A 154 -1.10 5.19 6.68
N THR A 155 -1.75 4.73 5.61
CA THR A 155 -1.40 3.51 4.88
C THR A 155 -1.96 3.56 3.45
N MET A 156 -1.36 2.82 2.53
CA MET A 156 -1.83 2.69 1.15
C MET A 156 -2.80 1.50 1.04
N PRO A 157 -4.09 1.73 0.74
CA PRO A 157 -5.11 0.67 0.68
C PRO A 157 -5.08 -0.19 -0.59
N GLN A 158 -4.37 0.22 -1.63
CA GLN A 158 -4.31 -0.50 -2.91
C GLN A 158 -3.39 -1.72 -2.84
N TYR A 159 -2.51 -1.78 -1.84
CA TYR A 159 -1.64 -2.93 -1.65
C TYR A 159 -2.33 -4.00 -0.80
N TYR A 160 -2.42 -5.22 -1.33
CA TYR A 160 -2.88 -6.40 -0.62
C TYR A 160 -1.70 -7.06 0.11
N PRO A 161 -1.56 -6.90 1.44
CA PRO A 161 -0.43 -7.47 2.15
C PRO A 161 -0.56 -9.00 2.23
N ALA A 162 0.58 -9.68 2.18
CA ALA A 162 0.65 -11.12 2.37
C ALA A 162 1.28 -11.45 3.73
N MET A 163 0.63 -12.32 4.50
CA MET A 163 1.22 -12.98 5.67
C MET A 163 1.76 -14.34 5.24
N VAL A 164 3.03 -14.61 5.52
CA VAL A 164 3.71 -15.85 5.08
C VAL A 164 4.21 -16.60 6.30
N TYR A 165 3.76 -17.85 6.45
CA TYR A 165 4.25 -18.80 7.44
C TYR A 165 5.23 -19.77 6.79
N ALA A 166 6.50 -19.74 7.18
CA ALA A 166 7.53 -20.59 6.60
C ALA A 166 7.43 -22.03 7.10
N LYS A 167 7.43 -23.01 6.18
CA LYS A 167 7.32 -24.45 6.50
C LYS A 167 8.53 -25.02 7.27
N LYS A 168 9.66 -24.32 7.21
CA LYS A 168 10.89 -24.62 7.97
C LYS A 168 11.22 -23.50 8.98
N GLY A 169 10.24 -22.66 9.33
CA GLY A 169 10.39 -21.55 10.27
C GLY A 169 9.89 -21.90 11.67
N GLN A 170 9.48 -20.87 12.41
CA GLN A 170 9.03 -20.98 13.82
C GLN A 170 7.71 -21.76 14.00
N TYR A 171 6.86 -21.82 12.98
CA TYR A 171 5.49 -22.39 13.07
C TYR A 171 5.21 -23.46 12.00
N PRO A 172 6.01 -24.55 11.92
CA PRO A 172 5.93 -25.50 10.81
C PRO A 172 4.60 -26.29 10.74
N GLU A 173 3.97 -26.65 11.87
CA GLU A 173 2.67 -27.34 11.85
C GLU A 173 1.53 -26.43 11.38
N LEU A 174 1.53 -25.16 11.83
CA LEU A 174 0.61 -24.11 11.35
C LEU A 174 0.76 -23.90 9.84
N ALA A 175 2.00 -23.73 9.36
CA ALA A 175 2.29 -23.55 7.93
C ALA A 175 1.79 -24.74 7.09
N LYS A 176 2.00 -25.97 7.56
CA LYS A 176 1.50 -27.19 6.91
C LYS A 176 -0.03 -27.26 6.89
N HIS A 177 -0.71 -26.82 7.95
CA HIS A 177 -2.17 -26.78 7.97
C HIS A 177 -2.72 -25.75 6.98
N ILE A 178 -2.16 -24.54 6.93
CA ILE A 178 -2.54 -23.50 5.96
C ILE A 178 -2.31 -23.99 4.53
N GLU A 179 -1.17 -24.63 4.25
CA GLU A 179 -0.86 -25.21 2.94
C GLU A 179 -1.93 -26.24 2.52
N TYR A 180 -2.28 -27.17 3.40
CA TYR A 180 -3.32 -28.16 3.14
C TYR A 180 -4.69 -27.50 2.89
N ALA A 181 -5.06 -26.51 3.71
CA ALA A 181 -6.31 -25.78 3.59
C ALA A 181 -6.43 -25.06 2.23
N GLN A 182 -5.35 -24.39 1.80
CA GLN A 182 -5.30 -23.67 0.54
C GLN A 182 -5.20 -24.59 -0.69
N ASN A 183 -4.32 -25.61 -0.64
CA ASN A 183 -4.01 -26.43 -1.80
C ASN A 183 -4.97 -27.60 -1.99
N THR A 184 -5.37 -28.27 -0.92
CA THR A 184 -6.21 -29.46 -0.97
C THR A 184 -7.69 -29.09 -0.87
N LYS A 185 -8.06 -28.29 0.15
CA LYS A 185 -9.45 -27.85 0.34
C LYS A 185 -9.87 -26.67 -0.52
N LYS A 186 -8.94 -26.08 -1.29
CA LYS A 186 -9.18 -24.93 -2.17
C LYS A 186 -9.80 -23.73 -1.45
N LEU A 187 -9.47 -23.56 -0.17
CA LEU A 187 -9.92 -22.43 0.64
C LEU A 187 -9.22 -21.13 0.18
N PRO A 188 -9.84 -19.96 0.38
CA PRO A 188 -9.29 -18.66 -0.04
C PRO A 188 -8.00 -18.31 0.73
N GLY A 189 -7.26 -17.32 0.25
CA GLY A 189 -6.05 -16.79 0.89
C GLY A 189 -4.74 -17.32 0.31
N LYS A 190 -4.79 -18.14 -0.74
CA LYS A 190 -3.59 -18.63 -1.44
C LYS A 190 -2.91 -17.48 -2.20
N TYR A 191 -1.59 -17.36 -2.02
CA TYR A 191 -0.77 -16.38 -2.76
C TYR A 191 -0.89 -16.59 -4.28
N GLY A 192 -0.94 -15.50 -5.03
CA GLY A 192 -1.16 -15.51 -6.49
C GLY A 192 -2.60 -15.82 -6.92
N SER A 193 -3.53 -16.07 -5.99
CA SER A 193 -4.95 -16.24 -6.31
C SER A 193 -5.72 -14.92 -6.20
N LYS A 194 -6.91 -14.87 -6.82
CA LYS A 194 -7.87 -13.74 -6.70
C LYS A 194 -8.90 -13.94 -5.56
N LYS A 195 -8.74 -14.96 -4.73
CA LYS A 195 -9.64 -15.26 -3.60
C LYS A 195 -8.94 -14.89 -2.30
N PHE A 196 -9.21 -13.69 -1.79
CA PHE A 196 -8.54 -13.16 -0.61
C PHE A 196 -9.21 -13.57 0.71
N LEU A 197 -8.46 -13.46 1.80
CA LEU A 197 -9.02 -13.36 3.13
C LEU A 197 -9.28 -11.89 3.44
N THR A 198 -10.40 -11.62 4.09
CA THR A 198 -10.83 -10.27 4.42
C THR A 198 -10.99 -10.15 5.92
N ARG A 199 -10.42 -9.11 6.52
CA ARG A 199 -10.35 -8.96 7.97
C ARG A 199 -11.74 -8.78 8.61
N LEU A 200 -11.95 -9.50 9.71
CA LEU A 200 -13.08 -9.38 10.62
C LEU A 200 -12.61 -8.88 11.99
N THR A 201 -13.24 -7.81 12.47
CA THR A 201 -12.91 -7.16 13.75
C THR A 201 -13.96 -7.37 14.84
N ASP A 202 -15.22 -7.63 14.47
CA ASP A 202 -16.32 -7.94 15.39
C ASP A 202 -16.00 -9.18 16.25
N THR A 203 -15.90 -8.98 17.57
CA THR A 203 -15.51 -10.04 18.51
C THR A 203 -16.55 -11.16 18.59
N LYS A 204 -17.84 -10.83 18.58
CA LYS A 204 -18.92 -11.83 18.65
C LYS A 204 -18.90 -12.74 17.42
N LYS A 205 -18.64 -12.20 16.23
CA LYS A 205 -18.51 -12.99 14.99
C LYS A 205 -17.25 -13.83 14.98
N LYS A 206 -16.13 -13.31 15.49
CA LYS A 206 -14.89 -14.09 15.66
C LYS A 206 -15.12 -15.27 16.58
N ASP A 207 -15.82 -15.08 17.70
CA ASP A 207 -16.11 -16.16 18.64
C ASP A 207 -17.05 -17.21 18.03
N LYS A 208 -18.03 -16.80 17.22
CA LYS A 208 -18.84 -17.75 16.44
C LYS A 208 -18.02 -18.52 15.39
N ASN A 209 -17.05 -17.88 14.74
CA ASN A 209 -16.12 -18.58 13.83
C ASN A 209 -15.32 -19.64 14.59
N ARG A 210 -14.76 -19.28 15.75
CA ARG A 210 -13.99 -20.19 16.62
C ARG A 210 -14.83 -21.34 17.11
N GLU A 211 -16.01 -21.07 17.66
CA GLU A 211 -16.87 -22.12 18.21
C GLU A 211 -17.28 -23.13 17.11
N LYS A 212 -17.51 -22.66 15.88
CA LYS A 212 -17.85 -23.55 14.77
C LYS A 212 -16.66 -24.40 14.29
N ALA A 213 -15.46 -23.83 14.24
CA ALA A 213 -14.28 -24.53 13.75
C ALA A 213 -13.53 -25.34 14.82
N CYS A 214 -13.50 -24.85 16.05
CA CYS A 214 -12.75 -25.36 17.19
C CYS A 214 -13.58 -25.19 18.48
N PRO A 215 -14.71 -25.89 18.64
CA PRO A 215 -15.55 -25.80 19.84
C PRO A 215 -14.77 -26.25 21.07
N LYS A 216 -15.05 -25.65 22.24
CA LYS A 216 -14.29 -25.92 23.48
C LYS A 216 -14.27 -27.39 23.91
N ARG A 217 -15.29 -28.16 23.56
CA ARG A 217 -15.42 -29.59 23.89
C ARG A 217 -14.71 -30.51 22.89
N LEU A 218 -14.02 -29.98 21.89
CA LEU A 218 -13.30 -30.80 20.92
C LEU A 218 -12.13 -31.51 21.62
N PRO A 219 -12.14 -32.87 21.70
CA PRO A 219 -11.04 -33.59 22.32
C PRO A 219 -9.77 -33.43 21.48
N GLY A 220 -8.64 -33.28 22.18
CA GLY A 220 -7.34 -33.07 21.58
C GLY A 220 -6.26 -33.88 22.31
N PRO A 221 -5.21 -34.33 21.61
CA PRO A 221 -4.09 -34.96 22.28
C PRO A 221 -3.35 -33.94 23.18
N PRO A 222 -2.68 -34.39 24.25
CA PRO A 222 -1.87 -33.51 25.09
C PRO A 222 -0.85 -32.71 24.27
N GLY A 223 -0.65 -31.44 24.63
CA GLY A 223 0.29 -30.54 23.95
C GLY A 223 -0.18 -30.00 22.59
N LYS A 224 -1.41 -30.32 22.15
CA LYS A 224 -1.97 -29.77 20.90
C LYS A 224 -3.24 -28.99 21.12
N THR A 225 -3.42 -27.93 20.33
CA THR A 225 -4.63 -27.12 20.28
C THR A 225 -5.23 -27.10 18.87
N CYS A 226 -6.52 -26.81 18.77
CA CYS A 226 -7.22 -26.75 17.49
C CYS A 226 -6.85 -25.46 16.75
N ASP A 227 -6.28 -25.59 15.57
CA ASP A 227 -6.07 -24.52 14.59
C ASP A 227 -7.14 -24.56 13.51
N GLU A 228 -7.48 -23.40 12.95
CA GLU A 228 -8.59 -23.18 12.03
C GLU A 228 -8.18 -22.34 10.82
N TYR A 229 -8.67 -22.74 9.65
CA TYR A 229 -8.50 -21.97 8.41
C TYR A 229 -9.75 -22.01 7.53
N PRO A 230 -10.24 -20.87 6.99
CA PRO A 230 -9.75 -19.51 7.22
C PRO A 230 -9.85 -19.07 8.68
N PHE A 231 -8.94 -18.18 9.10
CA PHE A 231 -8.83 -17.74 10.49
C PHE A 231 -10.16 -17.17 11.01
N ALA A 232 -10.51 -17.34 12.30
CA ALA A 232 -11.71 -16.71 12.85
C ALA A 232 -11.72 -15.19 12.74
N SER A 233 -10.54 -14.57 12.65
CA SER A 233 -10.37 -13.14 12.41
C SER A 233 -10.64 -12.70 10.96
N THR A 234 -11.29 -13.53 10.14
CA THR A 234 -11.64 -13.23 8.75
C THR A 234 -13.12 -13.47 8.46
N TRP A 235 -13.66 -12.76 7.47
CA TRP A 235 -15.04 -12.95 6.99
C TRP A 235 -15.26 -14.32 6.33
N GLN A 236 -14.20 -14.97 5.88
CA GLN A 236 -14.21 -16.32 5.32
C GLN A 236 -14.13 -17.41 6.41
N GLY A 237 -14.07 -17.05 7.69
CA GLY A 237 -14.05 -18.00 8.80
C GLY A 237 -15.29 -18.92 8.83
N ALA A 238 -15.23 -19.99 9.61
CA ALA A 238 -16.19 -21.09 9.52
C ALA A 238 -17.67 -20.70 9.65
N TYR A 239 -18.01 -19.72 10.49
CA TYR A 239 -19.38 -19.24 10.66
C TYR A 239 -19.76 -18.21 9.59
N THR A 240 -18.94 -17.18 9.40
CA THR A 240 -19.23 -16.06 8.50
C THR A 240 -19.08 -16.39 7.01
N GLY A 241 -18.22 -17.36 6.67
CA GLY A 241 -17.87 -17.75 5.30
C GLY A 241 -18.70 -18.90 4.72
N GLY A 242 -19.85 -19.23 5.32
CA GLY A 242 -20.74 -20.28 4.80
C GLY A 242 -20.31 -21.71 5.14
N GLY A 243 -19.43 -21.93 6.12
CA GLY A 243 -19.16 -23.27 6.67
C GLY A 243 -18.04 -24.07 6.02
N LYS A 244 -17.38 -23.58 4.97
CA LYS A 244 -16.19 -24.25 4.41
C LYS A 244 -14.95 -23.86 5.20
N PHE A 245 -14.36 -24.80 5.92
CA PHE A 245 -13.14 -24.58 6.68
C PHE A 245 -12.29 -25.86 6.81
N SER A 246 -11.09 -25.68 7.31
CA SER A 246 -10.17 -26.70 7.77
C SER A 246 -9.89 -26.50 9.24
N ARG A 247 -9.83 -27.61 9.98
CA ARG A 247 -9.35 -27.62 11.36
C ARG A 247 -8.25 -28.67 11.47
N ARG A 248 -7.28 -28.46 12.35
CA ARG A 248 -6.25 -29.45 12.67
C ARG A 248 -5.76 -29.24 14.11
N MET A 249 -5.57 -30.34 14.84
CA MET A 249 -4.84 -30.28 16.10
C MET A 249 -3.35 -30.11 15.78
N ILE A 250 -2.77 -28.99 16.18
CA ILE A 250 -1.35 -28.68 16.00
C ILE A 250 -0.71 -28.37 17.34
N ASP A 251 0.62 -28.40 17.39
CA ASP A 251 1.41 -27.97 18.55
C ASP A 251 0.90 -26.65 19.16
N ALA A 252 0.69 -26.66 20.48
CA ALA A 252 0.01 -25.57 21.18
C ALA A 252 0.79 -24.24 21.09
N ASP A 253 2.10 -24.29 21.29
CA ASP A 253 2.97 -23.11 21.28
C ASP A 253 3.03 -22.48 19.88
N GLN A 254 3.18 -23.33 18.84
CA GLN A 254 3.14 -22.86 17.45
C GLN A 254 1.82 -22.20 17.08
N ASN A 255 0.69 -22.73 17.57
CA ASN A 255 -0.63 -22.15 17.31
C ASN A 255 -0.77 -20.78 17.99
N GLU A 256 -0.36 -20.69 19.24
CA GLU A 256 -0.46 -19.46 20.03
C GLU A 256 0.44 -18.35 19.49
N ASP A 257 1.71 -18.66 19.24
CA ASP A 257 2.66 -17.71 18.67
C ASP A 257 2.30 -17.32 17.23
N GLY A 258 1.85 -18.29 16.42
CA GLY A 258 1.39 -18.01 15.07
C GLY A 258 0.19 -17.07 15.04
N GLY A 259 -0.71 -17.19 16.02
CA GLY A 259 -1.82 -16.27 16.26
C GLY A 259 -1.37 -14.88 16.73
N ARG A 260 -0.35 -14.80 17.59
CA ARG A 260 0.30 -13.52 17.96
C ARG A 260 0.90 -12.84 16.73
N ALA A 261 1.68 -13.57 15.93
CA ALA A 261 2.27 -13.06 14.71
C ALA A 261 1.21 -12.54 13.72
N LEU A 262 0.07 -13.22 13.59
CA LEU A 262 -1.06 -12.74 12.78
C LEU A 262 -1.64 -11.42 13.32
N LYS A 263 -1.82 -11.32 14.64
CA LYS A 263 -2.31 -10.10 15.31
C LYS A 263 -1.36 -8.92 15.05
N ASP A 264 -0.07 -9.13 15.23
CA ASP A 264 0.94 -8.10 15.03
C ASP A 264 1.06 -7.71 13.56
N TRP A 265 0.94 -8.67 12.64
CA TRP A 265 0.87 -8.40 11.21
C TRP A 265 -0.32 -7.50 10.84
N TYR A 266 -1.50 -7.75 11.43
CA TYR A 266 -2.65 -6.88 11.21
C TYR A 266 -2.42 -5.45 11.72
N LEU A 267 -1.82 -5.30 12.91
CA LEU A 267 -1.50 -3.99 13.49
C LEU A 267 -0.44 -3.27 12.65
N TYR A 268 0.61 -3.99 12.27
CA TYR A 268 1.70 -3.47 11.44
C TYR A 268 1.15 -2.94 10.13
N ASN A 269 0.25 -3.66 9.45
CA ASN A 269 -0.34 -3.27 8.17
C ASN A 269 -1.59 -2.39 8.29
N ARG A 270 -1.93 -1.92 9.50
CA ARG A 270 -3.15 -1.16 9.80
C ARG A 270 -4.43 -1.75 9.17
N MET A 271 -4.60 -3.07 9.24
CA MET A 271 -5.72 -3.77 8.60
C MET A 271 -7.04 -3.48 9.32
N LEU A 272 -7.97 -2.80 8.66
CA LEU A 272 -9.30 -2.49 9.18
C LEU A 272 -10.31 -3.60 8.89
N ASP A 273 -11.52 -3.49 9.43
CA ASP A 273 -12.61 -4.37 9.03
C ASP A 273 -12.85 -4.27 7.52
N LYS A 274 -13.01 -5.42 6.87
CA LYS A 274 -13.17 -5.56 5.43
C LYS A 274 -11.94 -5.20 4.56
N ASP A 275 -10.79 -4.88 5.16
CA ASP A 275 -9.51 -4.87 4.43
C ASP A 275 -9.10 -6.29 3.99
#